data_AF-A0A2S9GN66-F1
#
_entry.id   AF-A0A2S9GN66-F1
#
_cell.length_a   1.000
_cell.length_b   1.000
_cell.length_c   1.000
_cell.angle_alpha   90.00
_cell.angle_beta   90.00
_cell.angle_gamma   90.00
#
_symmetry.space_group_name_H-M   'P 1'
#
loop_
_entity.id
_entity.type
_entity.pdbx_description
1 polymer ?
#
loop_
_entity_poly.entity_id
_entity_poly.type
_entity_poly.pdbx_seq_one_letter_code
_entity_poly.pdbx_strand_id
1 'polypeptide(L)' 'DPRVVVCVDDERPPFSFVQIQGTVTLGEEPDEVLATAPRIGGRYMGADRAEEFGRRNGVPGELVVRLTPSKVIKAFDLA' A
#
# COMPACT_ATOMS: atom_id res chain seq x y z
N ASP A 1 -0.94 -6.13 17.92
CA ASP A 1 0.24 -5.23 17.90
C ASP A 1 0.21 -4.48 16.58
N PRO A 2 0.05 -3.13 16.56
CA PRO A 2 -0.13 -2.37 15.32
C PRO A 2 1.18 -1.98 14.63
N ARG A 3 2.35 -2.32 15.20
CA ARG A 3 3.65 -1.90 14.68
C ARG A 3 3.99 -2.66 13.40
N VAL A 4 4.39 -1.94 12.35
CA VAL A 4 4.79 -2.51 11.05
C VAL A 4 6.01 -1.81 10.47
N VAL A 5 6.65 -2.47 9.51
CA VAL A 5 7.63 -1.89 8.58
C VAL A 5 7.19 -2.26 7.15
N VAL A 6 7.08 -1.28 6.27
CA VAL A 6 6.91 -1.48 4.81
C VAL A 6 8.25 -1.20 4.14
N CYS A 7 8.76 -2.16 3.38
CA CYS A 7 9.95 -1.98 2.56
C CYS A 7 9.55 -1.89 1.10
N VAL A 8 10.09 -0.88 0.41
CA VAL A 8 10.08 -0.78 -1.05
C VAL A 8 11.53 -0.86 -1.49
N ASP A 9 11.89 -1.93 -2.18
CA ASP A 9 13.25 -2.18 -2.64
C ASP A 9 13.32 -2.30 -4.17
N ASP A 10 14.47 -1.87 -4.71
CA ASP A 10 14.92 -2.22 -6.05
C ASP A 10 15.89 -3.40 -5.90
N GLU A 11 15.41 -4.58 -6.28
CA GLU A 11 16.12 -5.85 -6.17
C GLU A 11 17.28 -5.98 -7.19
N ARG A 12 17.56 -4.95 -8.00
CA ARG A 12 18.61 -4.97 -9.01
C ARG A 12 19.82 -4.13 -8.58
N PRO A 13 21.06 -4.62 -8.78
CA PRO A 13 22.24 -3.83 -8.48
C PRO A 13 22.38 -2.63 -9.46
N PRO A 14 22.86 -1.47 -8.97
CA PRO A 14 23.19 -1.21 -7.56
C PRO A 14 21.92 -1.10 -6.70
N PHE A 15 21.88 -1.83 -5.58
CA PHE A 15 20.64 -2.06 -4.83
C PHE A 15 20.17 -0.78 -4.14
N SER A 16 18.85 -0.63 -3.99
CA SER A 16 18.24 0.52 -3.35
C SER A 16 17.02 0.10 -2.52
N PHE A 17 16.76 0.77 -1.40
CA PHE A 17 15.54 0.54 -0.62
C PHE A 17 15.09 1.76 0.17
N VAL A 18 13.79 1.77 0.50
CA VAL A 18 13.15 2.65 1.47
C VAL A 18 12.31 1.81 2.43
N GLN A 19 12.61 1.89 3.72
CA GLN A 19 11.78 1.36 4.80
C GLN A 19 10.96 2.48 5.43
N ILE A 20 9.67 2.21 5.63
CA ILE A 20 8.72 3.05 6.34
C ILE A 20 8.24 2.27 7.56
N GLN A 21 8.66 2.71 8.76
CA GLN A 21 8.26 2.12 10.03
C GLN A 21 7.14 2.96 10.64
N GLY A 22 6.20 2.32 11.34
CA GLY A 22 5.08 3.03 11.92
C GLY A 22 4.09 2.12 12.63
N THR A 23 2.91 2.67 12.87
CA THR A 23 1.74 1.91 13.32
C THR A 23 0.65 1.94 12.26
N VAL A 24 -0.21 0.92 12.24
CA VAL A 24 -1.34 0.86 11.32
C VAL A 24 -2.68 0.99 12.03
N THR A 25 -3.65 1.54 11.32
CA THR A 25 -5.08 1.38 11.61
C THR A 25 -5.72 0.54 10.51
N LEU A 26 -6.69 -0.30 10.88
CA LEU A 26 -7.50 -1.08 9.94
C LEU A 26 -8.85 -0.36 9.76
N GLY A 27 -9.24 -0.15 8.51
CA GLY A 27 -10.57 0.30 8.12
C GLY A 27 -11.32 -0.85 7.45
N GLU A 28 -12.45 -1.24 8.02
CA GLU A 28 -13.29 -2.37 7.53
C GLU A 28 -14.62 -1.87 6.93
N GLU A 29 -14.87 -0.56 7.03
CA GLU A 29 -16.11 0.03 6.55
C GLU A 29 -16.22 -0.11 5.03
N PRO A 30 -17.33 -0.68 4.50
CA PRO A 30 -17.49 -0.92 3.07
C PRO A 30 -17.25 0.32 2.21
N ASP A 31 -17.71 1.49 2.67
CA ASP A 31 -17.53 2.76 1.95
C ASP A 31 -16.06 3.17 1.86
N GLU A 32 -15.27 2.90 2.90
CA GLU A 32 -13.84 3.19 2.90
C GLU A 32 -13.08 2.28 1.92
N VAL A 33 -13.43 1.00 1.91
CA VAL A 33 -12.86 0.02 0.99
C VAL A 33 -13.25 0.37 -0.46
N LEU A 34 -14.53 0.66 -0.73
CA LEU A 34 -15.03 1.03 -2.05
C LEU A 34 -14.46 2.36 -2.57
N ALA A 35 -14.12 3.30 -1.69
CA ALA A 35 -13.42 4.53 -2.07
C ALA A 35 -11.93 4.29 -2.37
N THR A 36 -11.30 3.31 -1.73
CA THR A 36 -9.84 3.11 -1.78
C THR A 36 -9.43 2.11 -2.86
N ALA A 37 -10.12 0.98 -2.98
CA ALA A 37 -9.80 -0.10 -3.91
C ALA A 37 -9.71 0.34 -5.39
N PRO A 38 -10.65 1.17 -5.94
CA PRO A 38 -10.54 1.65 -7.32
C PRO A 38 -9.33 2.56 -7.53
N ARG A 39 -8.96 3.37 -6.53
CA ARG A 39 -7.84 4.31 -6.62
C ARG A 39 -6.51 3.55 -6.69
N ILE A 40 -6.36 2.52 -5.85
CA ILE A 40 -5.19 1.62 -5.88
C ILE A 40 -5.20 0.83 -7.20
N GLY A 41 -6.33 0.19 -7.55
CA GLY A 41 -6.47 -0.56 -8.79
C GLY A 41 -6.10 0.26 -10.02
N GLY A 42 -6.65 1.46 -10.16
CA GLY A 42 -6.37 2.37 -11.27
C GLY A 42 -4.91 2.84 -11.32
N ARG A 43 -4.26 3.00 -10.16
CA ARG A 43 -2.85 3.39 -10.06
C ARG A 43 -1.90 2.35 -10.66
N TYR A 44 -2.25 1.06 -10.57
CA TYR A 44 -1.42 -0.07 -11.04
C TYR A 44 -1.87 -0.63 -12.38
N MET A 45 -3.18 -0.66 -12.64
CA MET A 45 -3.78 -1.32 -13.80
C MET A 45 -4.22 -0.35 -14.90
N GLY A 46 -4.14 0.97 -14.65
CA GLY A 46 -4.62 2.03 -15.53
C GLY A 46 -6.00 2.54 -15.13
N ALA A 47 -6.26 3.83 -15.40
CA ALA A 47 -7.49 4.51 -14.97
C ALA A 47 -8.77 3.84 -15.49
N ASP A 48 -8.75 3.35 -16.73
CA ASP A 48 -9.89 2.68 -17.36
C ASP A 48 -10.29 1.37 -16.67
N ARG A 49 -9.40 0.80 -15.86
CA ARG A 49 -9.62 -0.44 -15.10
C ARG A 49 -9.92 -0.19 -13.62
N ALA A 50 -10.02 1.06 -13.19
CA ALA A 50 -10.27 1.40 -11.79
C ALA A 50 -11.58 0.79 -11.26
N GLU A 51 -12.67 0.87 -12.02
CA GLU A 51 -13.97 0.32 -11.61
C GLU A 51 -13.97 -1.21 -11.55
N GLU A 52 -13.31 -1.87 -12.52
CA GLU A 52 -13.12 -3.33 -12.53
C GLU A 52 -12.44 -3.80 -11.24
N PHE A 53 -11.29 -3.20 -10.91
CA PHE A 53 -10.52 -3.57 -9.72
C PHE A 53 -11.16 -3.08 -8.42
N GLY A 54 -11.92 -1.99 -8.47
CA GLY A 54 -12.74 -1.51 -7.36
C GLY A 54 -13.79 -2.52 -6.94
N ARG A 55 -14.56 -3.05 -7.91
CA ARG A 55 -15.57 -4.08 -7.63
C ARG A 55 -14.97 -5.41 -7.19
N ARG A 56 -13.81 -5.78 -7.75
CA ARG A 56 -13.13 -7.03 -7.40
C ARG A 56 -12.54 -7.02 -6.00
N ASN A 57 -11.92 -5.91 -5.59
CA ASN A 57 -11.18 -5.81 -4.33
C ASN A 57 -11.94 -5.04 -3.24
N GLY A 58 -13.19 -4.63 -3.52
CA GLY A 58 -14.05 -3.88 -2.61
C GLY A 58 -15.19 -4.71 -2.04
N VAL A 59 -14.94 -5.99 -1.77
CA VAL A 59 -15.94 -6.95 -1.29
C VAL A 59 -15.91 -7.08 0.23
N PRO A 60 -16.99 -7.56 0.88
CA PRO A 60 -17.00 -7.78 2.33
C PRO A 60 -15.85 -8.68 2.79
N GLY A 61 -15.17 -8.27 3.86
CA GLY A 61 -13.99 -8.96 4.41
C GLY A 61 -12.64 -8.37 3.98
N GLU A 62 -12.64 -7.46 3.00
CA GLU A 62 -11.45 -6.68 2.62
C GLU A 62 -11.19 -5.52 3.60
N LEU A 63 -9.92 -5.13 3.70
CA LEU A 63 -9.46 -4.12 4.65
C LEU A 63 -8.67 -3.01 3.97
N VAL A 64 -8.85 -1.77 4.43
CA VAL A 64 -7.91 -0.68 4.17
C VAL A 64 -6.93 -0.58 5.33
N VAL A 65 -5.66 -0.82 5.05
CA VAL A 65 -4.58 -0.66 6.03
C VAL A 65 -3.94 0.72 5.86
N ARG A 66 -4.03 1.58 6.88
CA ARG A 66 -3.42 2.92 6.86
C ARG A 66 -2.23 2.95 7.80
N LEU A 67 -1.03 3.13 7.24
CA LEU A 67 0.20 3.29 7.99
C LEU A 67 0.39 4.77 8.36
N THR A 68 0.62 5.05 9.64
CA THR A 68 1.13 6.34 10.14
C THR A 68 2.65 6.23 10.35
N PRO A 69 3.48 6.85 9.50
CA PRO A 69 4.93 6.70 9.58
C PRO A 69 5.49 7.35 10.85
N SER A 70 6.36 6.64 11.56
CA SER A 70 7.15 7.16 12.68
C SER A 70 8.63 7.31 12.32
N LYS A 71 9.14 6.51 11.37
CA LYS A 71 10.52 6.56 10.91
C LYS A 71 10.65 6.12 9.45
N VAL A 72 11.50 6.81 8.70
CA VAL A 72 11.88 6.41 7.33
C VAL A 72 13.39 6.16 7.30
N ILE A 73 13.80 4.99 6.82
CA ILE A 73 15.21 4.61 6.59
C ILE A 73 15.38 4.35 5.11
N LYS A 74 16.46 4.83 4.50
CA LYS A 74 16.72 4.65 3.08
C LYS A 74 18.20 4.41 2.83
N ALA A 75 18.50 3.60 1.82
CA ALA A 75 19.83 3.46 1.25
C ALA A 75 19.69 3.31 -0.27
N PHE A 76 20.63 3.88 -1.00
CA PHE A 76 20.68 3.83 -2.46
C PHE A 76 22.08 3.45 -2.90
N ASP A 77 22.18 2.93 -4.11
CA ASP A 77 23.45 2.61 -4.76
C ASP A 77 24.35 1.65 -3.96
N LEU A 78 23.75 0.68 -3.28
CA LEU A 78 24.49 -0.34 -2.53
C LEU A 78 25.15 -1.34 -3.49
N ALA A 79 26.45 -1.59 -3.26
CA ALA A 79 27.29 -2.53 -4.01
C ALA A 79 27.04 -3.99 -3.63
#